data_AF-A0A831YA59-F1
#
_entry.id   AF-A0A831YA59-F1
#
_cell.length_a   1.000
_cell.length_b   1.000
_cell.length_c   1.000
_cell.angle_alpha   90.00
_cell.angle_beta   90.00
_cell.angle_gamma   90.00
#
_symmetry.space_group_name_H-M   'P 1'
#
loop_
_entity.id
_entity.type
_entity.pdbx_description
1 polymer ?
#
loop_
_entity_poly.entity_id
_entity_poly.type
_entity_poly.pdbx_seq_one_letter_code
_entity_poly.pdbx_strand_id
1 'polypeptide(L)'
;PMNEKNVGCIFKNPKNTSAKILIDECSLINYKIGEAIISEVHPNFIINENKATSKDVLKLISHIKKVVKKKKNITLIEEVKVISP
;
A
#
# COMPACT_ATOMS: atom_id res chain seq x y z
N PRO A 1 16.27 -5.14 -9.59
CA PRO A 1 15.26 -4.12 -9.97
C PRO A 1 15.59 -2.76 -9.33
N MET A 2 16.26 -1.87 -10.08
CA MET A 2 16.92 -0.67 -9.54
C MET A 2 16.48 0.64 -10.21
N ASN A 3 15.26 0.72 -10.75
CA ASN A 3 14.82 1.91 -11.50
C ASN A 3 13.33 2.29 -11.37
N GLU A 4 12.58 1.70 -10.45
CA GLU A 4 11.25 2.20 -10.12
C GLU A 4 11.36 3.23 -9.01
N LYS A 5 10.69 4.38 -9.17
CA LYS A 5 10.53 5.40 -8.12
C LYS A 5 9.75 4.79 -6.96
N ASN A 6 10.43 4.02 -6.15
CA ASN A 6 9.88 3.24 -5.06
C ASN A 6 9.78 4.16 -3.84
N VAL A 7 8.62 4.79 -3.70
CA VAL A 7 8.20 5.37 -2.43
C VAL A 7 8.22 4.21 -1.43
N GLY A 8 9.01 4.30 -0.36
CA GLY A 8 9.25 3.20 0.58
C GLY A 8 7.96 2.59 1.18
N CYS A 9 8.12 1.67 2.14
CA CYS A 9 7.01 1.01 2.83
C CYS A 9 5.86 1.98 3.17
N ILE A 10 4.63 1.63 2.76
CA ILE A 10 3.47 2.49 3.00
C ILE A 10 3.02 2.45 4.44
N PHE A 11 3.07 1.26 5.04
CA PHE A 11 2.64 1.02 6.39
C PHE A 11 3.77 0.47 7.24
N LYS A 12 3.78 0.88 8.51
CA LYS A 12 4.64 0.30 9.52
C LYS A 12 4.22 -1.14 9.78
N ASN A 13 5.20 -1.99 10.06
CA ASN A 13 4.92 -3.34 10.51
C ASN A 13 4.24 -3.31 11.90
N PRO A 14 3.08 -3.97 12.07
CA PRO A 14 2.49 -4.17 13.39
C PRO A 14 3.40 -5.01 14.30
N LYS A 15 3.21 -4.96 15.62
CA LYS A 15 4.07 -5.66 16.59
C LYS A 15 4.28 -7.16 16.34
N ASN A 16 3.25 -7.85 15.84
CA ASN A 16 3.25 -9.32 15.72
C ASN A 16 3.08 -9.82 14.27
N THR A 17 3.14 -8.93 13.27
CA THR A 17 2.97 -9.32 11.85
C THR A 17 3.59 -8.27 10.93
N SER A 18 3.68 -8.57 9.64
CA SER A 18 4.17 -7.61 8.64
C SER A 18 3.01 -7.01 7.86
N ALA A 19 3.09 -5.72 7.52
CA ALA A 19 2.08 -5.07 6.70
C ALA A 19 1.90 -5.77 5.35
N LYS A 20 3.01 -6.22 4.73
CA LYS A 20 2.99 -6.99 3.47
C LYS A 20 2.14 -8.27 3.56
N ILE A 21 2.26 -9.02 4.66
CA ILE A 21 1.53 -10.28 4.87
C ILE A 21 0.05 -9.97 5.02
N LEU A 22 -0.30 -8.95 5.81
CA LEU A 22 -1.71 -8.57 5.98
C LEU A 22 -2.37 -8.13 4.68
N ILE A 23 -1.64 -7.42 3.81
CA ILE A 23 -2.15 -6.97 2.51
C ILE A 23 -2.34 -8.16 1.57
N ASP A 24 -1.36 -9.06 1.52
CA ASP A 24 -1.42 -10.29 0.73
C ASP A 24 -2.57 -11.22 1.17
N GLU A 25 -2.66 -11.51 2.47
CA GLU A 25 -3.75 -12.30 3.05
C GLU A 25 -5.14 -11.66 2.89
N CYS A 26 -5.18 -10.35 2.62
CA CYS A 26 -6.42 -9.65 2.30
C CYS A 26 -6.78 -9.71 0.81
N SER A 27 -5.97 -10.37 -0.02
CA SER A 27 -6.08 -10.48 -1.47
C SER A 27 -6.07 -9.11 -2.16
N LEU A 28 -5.18 -8.24 -1.71
CA LEU A 28 -5.05 -6.87 -2.23
C LEU A 28 -3.87 -6.72 -3.19
N ILE A 29 -3.07 -7.76 -3.43
CA ILE A 29 -2.04 -7.72 -4.47
C ILE A 29 -2.68 -7.42 -5.84
N ASN A 30 -2.02 -6.58 -6.64
CA ASN A 30 -2.51 -6.09 -7.93
C ASN A 30 -3.85 -5.32 -7.87
N TYR A 31 -4.34 -4.99 -6.67
CA TYR A 31 -5.52 -4.15 -6.52
C TYR A 31 -5.19 -2.71 -6.91
N LYS A 32 -6.05 -2.13 -7.77
CA LYS A 32 -5.85 -0.83 -8.41
C LYS A 32 -7.01 0.12 -8.15
N ILE A 33 -6.69 1.38 -7.86
CA ILE A 33 -7.65 2.49 -7.85
C ILE A 33 -7.07 3.62 -8.70
N GLY A 34 -7.82 4.07 -9.72
CA GLY A 34 -7.28 5.02 -10.70
C GLY A 34 -6.03 4.43 -11.34
N GLU A 35 -4.93 5.15 -11.33
CA GLU A 35 -3.64 4.62 -11.82
C GLU A 35 -2.67 4.18 -10.68
N ALA A 36 -3.14 4.14 -9.43
CA ALA A 36 -2.38 3.61 -8.30
C ALA A 36 -2.66 2.11 -8.12
N ILE A 37 -1.62 1.27 -8.06
CA ILE A 37 -1.74 -0.19 -7.93
C ILE A 37 -0.84 -0.73 -6.82
N ILE A 38 -1.27 -1.77 -6.12
CA ILE A 38 -0.45 -2.48 -5.13
C ILE A 38 0.53 -3.41 -5.85
N SER A 39 1.83 -3.28 -5.53
CA SER A 39 2.88 -4.09 -6.13
C SER A 39 2.72 -5.58 -5.85
N GLU A 40 2.84 -6.40 -6.90
CA GLU A 40 2.92 -7.86 -6.80
C GLU A 40 4.19 -8.34 -6.10
N VAL A 41 5.31 -7.67 -6.38
CA VAL A 41 6.61 -8.04 -5.81
C VAL A 41 6.72 -7.64 -4.34
N HIS A 42 6.12 -6.51 -3.96
CA HIS A 42 6.15 -6.03 -2.57
C HIS A 42 4.81 -5.41 -2.14
N PRO A 43 3.88 -6.18 -1.54
CA PRO A 43 2.50 -5.72 -1.26
C PRO A 43 2.37 -4.48 -0.37
N ASN A 44 3.43 -4.09 0.36
CA ASN A 44 3.48 -2.83 1.11
C ASN A 44 3.89 -1.60 0.27
N PHE A 45 3.93 -1.72 -1.06
CA PHE A 45 4.31 -0.66 -2.00
C PHE A 45 3.16 -0.39 -2.97
N ILE A 46 2.94 0.88 -3.27
CA ILE A 46 2.01 1.33 -4.30
C ILE A 46 2.86 1.82 -5.47
N ILE A 47 2.60 1.23 -6.63
CA ILE A 47 3.18 1.62 -7.90
C ILE A 47 2.26 2.69 -8.51
N ASN A 48 2.88 3.75 -9.01
CA ASN A 48 2.21 4.76 -9.82
C ASN A 48 2.36 4.33 -11.28
N GLU A 49 1.33 3.70 -11.84
CA GLU A 49 1.24 3.52 -13.28
C GLU A 49 0.78 4.85 -13.90
N ASN A 50 1.27 5.20 -15.09
CA ASN A 50 0.65 6.20 -15.98
C ASN A 50 0.01 7.46 -15.35
N LYS A 51 0.71 8.13 -14.41
CA LYS A 51 0.31 9.37 -13.72
C LYS A 51 -0.83 9.23 -12.69
N ALA A 52 -0.74 8.26 -11.78
CA ALA A 52 -1.57 8.20 -10.59
C ALA A 52 -1.58 9.53 -9.84
N THR A 53 -2.79 10.02 -9.54
CA THR A 53 -2.96 11.24 -8.76
C THR A 53 -2.76 10.95 -7.28
N SER A 54 -2.39 11.96 -6.49
CA SER A 54 -2.33 11.83 -5.03
C SER A 54 -3.67 11.35 -4.44
N LYS A 55 -4.80 11.71 -5.07
CA LYS A 55 -6.14 11.27 -4.68
C LYS A 55 -6.32 9.75 -4.87
N ASP A 56 -5.76 9.18 -5.93
CA ASP A 56 -5.82 7.74 -6.19
C ASP A 56 -5.02 6.97 -5.16
N VAL A 57 -3.80 7.45 -4.87
CA VAL A 57 -2.94 6.87 -3.82
C VAL A 57 -3.63 6.93 -2.46
N LEU A 58 -4.20 8.08 -2.06
CA LEU A 58 -4.90 8.23 -0.78
C LEU A 58 -6.15 7.34 -0.68
N LYS A 59 -6.91 7.19 -1.77
CA LYS A 59 -8.04 6.27 -1.82
C LYS A 59 -7.58 4.83 -1.64
N LEU A 60 -6.48 4.44 -2.30
CA LEU A 60 -5.92 3.10 -2.20
C LEU A 60 -5.43 2.81 -0.78
N ILE A 61 -4.70 3.73 -0.16
CA ILE A 61 -4.28 3.64 1.24
C ILE A 61 -5.48 3.46 2.18
N SER A 62 -6.52 4.28 2.02
CA SER A 62 -7.74 4.20 2.82
C SER A 62 -8.46 2.86 2.64
N HIS A 63 -8.52 2.36 1.40
CA HIS A 63 -9.09 1.06 1.09
C HIS A 63 -8.33 -0.08 1.78
N ILE A 64 -6.99 -0.10 1.68
CA ILE A 64 -6.13 -1.10 2.33
C ILE A 64 -6.40 -1.14 3.83
N LYS A 65 -6.37 0.02 4.50
CA LYS A 65 -6.66 0.11 5.94
C LYS A 65 -8.03 -0.45 6.30
N LYS A 66 -9.06 -0.10 5.52
CA LYS A 66 -10.44 -0.56 5.77
C LYS A 66 -10.55 -2.07 5.63
N VAL A 67 -9.96 -2.65 4.58
CA VAL A 67 -10.01 -4.10 4.33
C VAL A 67 -9.23 -4.86 5.40
N VAL A 68 -8.00 -4.44 5.71
CA VAL A 68 -7.17 -5.10 6.73
C VAL A 68 -7.84 -5.00 8.11
N LYS A 69 -8.39 -3.84 8.47
CA LYS A 69 -9.15 -3.70 9.72
C LYS A 69 -10.37 -4.62 9.74
N LYS A 70 -11.12 -4.73 8.64
CA LYS A 70 -12.31 -5.59 8.57
C LYS A 70 -11.97 -7.08 8.62
N LYS A 71 -10.93 -7.53 7.91
CA LYS A 71 -10.58 -8.96 7.77
C LYS A 71 -9.69 -9.49 8.90
N LYS A 72 -8.79 -8.65 9.41
CA LYS A 72 -7.74 -9.05 10.36
C LYS A 72 -7.87 -8.38 11.73
N ASN A 73 -8.82 -7.46 11.90
CA ASN A 73 -9.00 -6.64 13.10
C ASN A 73 -7.72 -5.89 13.52
N ILE A 74 -6.86 -5.57 12.55
CA ILE A 74 -5.60 -4.85 12.76
C ILE A 74 -5.70 -3.50 12.06
N THR A 75 -5.32 -2.44 12.77
CA THR A 75 -5.23 -1.09 12.20
C THR A 75 -3.81 -0.84 11.70
N LEU A 76 -3.65 -0.72 10.39
CA LEU A 76 -2.37 -0.34 9.79
C LEU A 76 -2.11 1.17 9.99
N ILE A 77 -0.88 1.49 10.38
CA ILE A 77 -0.39 2.86 10.57
C ILE A 77 0.51 3.19 9.38
N GLU A 78 0.28 4.33 8.74
CA GLU A 78 1.12 4.79 7.62
C GLU A 78 2.55 5.09 8.10
N GLU A 79 3.53 4.70 7.31
CA GLU A 79 4.95 5.00 7.47
C GLU A 79 5.41 6.15 6.56
N VAL A 80 4.64 6.45 5.51
CA VAL A 80 4.99 7.45 4.50
C VAL A 80 4.98 8.86 5.08
N LYS A 81 6.17 9.45 5.26
CA LYS A 81 6.35 10.89 4.98
C LYS A 81 6.28 11.02 3.46
N VAL A 82 5.27 11.69 2.93
CA VAL A 82 5.23 12.06 1.51
C VAL A 82 6.42 12.97 1.24
N ILE A 83 7.52 12.41 0.73
CA ILE A 83 8.62 13.20 0.19
C ILE A 83 8.30 13.38 -1.29
N SER A 84 7.62 14.47 -1.59
CA SER A 84 7.54 14.97 -2.97
C SER A 84 8.94 15.42 -3.39
N PRO A 85 9.40 15.12 -4.61
CA PRO A 85 10.57 15.79 -5.19
C PRO A 85 10.32 17.30 -5.38
#